data_AF-A0A1Y5JT95-F1
#
_entry.id   AF-A0A1Y5JT95-F1
#
_cell.length_a   1.000
_cell.length_b   1.000
_cell.length_c   1.000
_cell.angle_alpha   90.00
_cell.angle_beta   90.00
_cell.angle_gamma   90.00
#
_symmetry.space_group_name_H-M   'P 1'
#
loop_
_entity.id
_entity.type
_entity.pdbx_description
1 polymer ?
#
loop_
_entity_poly.entity_id
_entity_poly.type
_entity_poly.pdbx_seq_one_letter_code
_entity_poly.pdbx_strand_id
1 'polypeptide(L)'
;MKKWLLMLTVVMMLASMTTAVSAASLPPTFVTVVMDGKKLWFPDAQAFIDENQRTLVPVRFVAEALGSKVGWEAESRSVPIQKETQSIRLNIGSNIATVNGAEESFDTQAVMQGGRTFVPLRFVSEILGMAVEWDGKTNTVYLSTAEQLNGKTDPWGRLIRTTNLPKNAADYPYILADVPNAMYEMKFPYAHPRDNRVSSKLYSTVPEFTKVNVDVWLKRLKTFGALWLNVDYRTIDDSWAQAVFATKMQNSDAELKYIRQYVDWVKTNKIQVTGYLEPEPSMIFRDGFGSSHVRVKFRMIFSSFQKPERLIYDEWFPQDAKFEKNVWYEGYSDIKMGTNVGGDWGSTLKVSPSASLYQNHVISKVE
;
A
#
# COMPACT_ATOMS: atom_id res chain seq x y z
N MET A 1 0.41 -44.99 -48.58
CA MET A 1 0.64 -45.11 -47.12
C MET A 1 1.80 -44.25 -46.61
N LYS A 2 2.99 -44.24 -47.23
CA LYS A 2 4.14 -43.41 -46.78
C LYS A 2 3.98 -41.88 -46.90
N LYS A 3 3.13 -41.37 -47.81
CA LYS A 3 2.87 -39.92 -47.95
C LYS A 3 1.87 -39.34 -46.95
N TRP A 4 1.04 -40.18 -46.31
CA TRP A 4 0.11 -39.75 -45.25
C TRP A 4 0.72 -39.86 -43.85
N LEU A 5 1.75 -40.68 -43.66
CA LEU A 5 2.49 -40.75 -42.38
C LEU A 5 3.35 -39.51 -42.10
N LEU A 6 3.82 -38.81 -43.16
CA LEU A 6 4.59 -37.57 -43.00
C LEU A 6 3.73 -36.34 -42.67
N MET A 7 2.44 -36.34 -43.05
CA MET A 7 1.53 -35.26 -42.67
C MET A 7 1.05 -35.36 -41.22
N LEU A 8 0.95 -36.57 -40.65
CA LEU A 8 0.58 -36.74 -39.24
C LEU A 8 1.71 -36.35 -38.27
N THR A 9 2.97 -36.47 -38.68
CA THR A 9 4.13 -36.10 -37.85
C THR A 9 4.38 -34.60 -37.81
N VAL A 10 4.04 -33.86 -38.89
CA VAL A 10 4.12 -32.39 -38.89
C VAL A 10 2.96 -31.75 -38.10
N VAL A 11 1.77 -32.36 -38.07
CA VAL A 11 0.65 -31.84 -37.27
C VAL A 11 0.80 -32.13 -35.76
N MET A 12 1.48 -33.23 -35.37
CA MET A 12 1.81 -33.48 -33.96
C MET A 12 2.99 -32.65 -33.41
N MET A 13 3.85 -32.08 -34.27
CA MET A 13 4.92 -31.15 -33.83
C MET A 13 4.44 -29.71 -33.63
N LEU A 14 3.22 -29.36 -34.06
CA LEU A 14 2.65 -28.01 -33.88
C LEU A 14 1.79 -27.85 -32.60
N ALA A 15 1.64 -28.90 -31.78
CA ALA A 15 0.78 -28.87 -30.59
C ALA A 15 1.52 -28.66 -29.25
N SER A 16 2.84 -28.47 -29.25
CA SER A 16 3.66 -28.32 -28.03
C SER A 16 4.30 -26.93 -27.89
N MET A 17 3.63 -25.89 -28.37
CA MET A 17 3.86 -24.54 -27.85
C MET A 17 2.82 -24.22 -26.78
N THR A 18 2.95 -24.86 -25.62
CA THR A 18 2.40 -24.26 -24.40
C THR A 18 3.18 -22.98 -24.17
N THR A 19 2.60 -21.83 -24.55
CA THR A 19 3.07 -20.56 -24.02
C THR A 19 2.98 -20.68 -22.51
N ALA A 20 4.12 -20.77 -21.83
CA ALA A 20 4.15 -20.52 -20.40
C ALA A 20 3.58 -19.12 -20.22
N VAL A 21 2.33 -19.03 -19.78
CA VAL A 21 1.77 -17.77 -19.30
C VAL A 21 2.66 -17.43 -18.12
N SER A 22 3.55 -16.45 -18.30
CA SER A 22 4.32 -15.88 -17.19
C SER A 22 3.28 -15.50 -16.15
N ALA A 23 3.22 -16.25 -15.06
CA ALA A 23 2.34 -15.91 -13.95
C ALA A 23 2.85 -14.55 -13.47
N ALA A 24 2.02 -13.53 -13.69
CA ALA A 24 2.25 -12.18 -13.23
C ALA A 24 2.76 -12.22 -11.79
N SER A 25 3.87 -11.55 -11.48
CA SER A 25 4.11 -11.21 -10.09
C SER A 25 2.94 -10.33 -9.65
N LEU A 26 2.08 -10.86 -8.78
CA LEU A 26 1.02 -10.05 -8.17
C LEU A 26 1.67 -8.82 -7.52
N PRO A 27 1.05 -7.64 -7.60
CA PRO A 27 1.60 -6.46 -6.95
C PRO A 27 1.80 -6.74 -5.46
N PRO A 28 2.82 -6.15 -4.83
CA PRO A 28 3.05 -6.34 -3.41
C PRO A 28 1.81 -5.95 -2.62
N THR A 29 1.40 -6.83 -1.70
CA THR A 29 0.31 -6.52 -0.79
C THR A 29 0.88 -5.87 0.46
N PHE A 30 0.68 -4.56 0.59
CA PHE A 30 1.09 -3.82 1.78
C PHE A 30 0.09 -3.99 2.90
N VAL A 31 0.63 -4.10 4.11
CA VAL A 31 -0.13 -4.21 5.35
C VAL A 31 -0.03 -2.91 6.14
N THR A 32 -1.17 -2.34 6.49
CA THR A 32 -1.23 -1.25 7.45
C THR A 32 -1.12 -1.84 8.85
N VAL A 33 -0.30 -1.22 9.71
CA VAL A 33 -0.24 -1.60 11.14
C VAL A 33 -0.72 -0.42 11.97
N VAL A 34 -1.70 -0.66 12.83
CA VAL A 34 -2.25 0.32 13.78
C VAL A 34 -1.97 -0.18 15.18
N MET A 35 -1.18 0.56 15.94
CA MET A 35 -0.83 0.24 17.32
C MET A 35 -1.46 1.27 18.26
N ASP A 36 -2.29 0.79 19.18
CA ASP A 36 -3.04 1.63 20.12
C ASP A 36 -3.72 2.82 19.43
N GLY A 37 -4.41 2.52 18.32
CA GLY A 37 -5.16 3.49 17.52
C GLY A 37 -4.30 4.46 16.69
N LYS A 38 -2.97 4.32 16.68
CA LYS A 38 -2.07 5.12 15.84
C LYS A 38 -1.44 4.26 14.75
N LYS A 39 -1.51 4.71 13.50
CA LYS A 39 -0.84 4.04 12.39
C LYS A 39 0.68 4.10 12.56
N LEU A 40 1.34 2.96 12.43
CA LEU A 40 2.79 2.85 12.37
C LEU A 40 3.25 3.03 10.92
N TRP A 41 4.18 3.97 10.71
CA TRP A 41 4.78 4.21 9.40
C TRP A 41 6.16 3.56 9.35
N PHE A 42 6.37 2.70 8.35
CA PHE A 42 7.66 2.08 8.12
C PHE A 42 8.45 2.85 7.05
N PRO A 43 9.46 3.66 7.44
CA PRO A 43 10.12 4.60 6.55
C PRO A 43 10.98 3.95 5.46
N ASP A 44 11.51 2.75 5.70
CA ASP A 44 12.54 2.14 4.86
C ASP A 44 12.19 0.73 4.37
N ALA A 45 11.18 0.08 4.96
CA ALA A 45 10.73 -1.26 4.57
C ALA A 45 9.28 -1.49 5.00
N GLN A 46 8.38 -1.81 4.05
CA GLN A 46 6.96 -2.03 4.35
C GLN A 46 6.67 -3.44 4.85
N ALA A 47 5.66 -3.56 5.70
CA ALA A 47 5.06 -4.84 6.07
C ALA A 47 4.47 -5.54 4.83
N PHE A 48 4.63 -6.86 4.76
CA PHE A 48 4.10 -7.66 3.65
C PHE A 48 3.54 -9.00 4.14
N ILE A 49 2.78 -9.67 3.29
CA ILE A 49 2.27 -11.03 3.53
C ILE A 49 3.14 -12.01 2.74
N ASP A 50 3.68 -13.02 3.42
CA ASP A 50 4.50 -14.06 2.79
C ASP A 50 3.67 -15.20 2.16
N GLU A 51 4.37 -16.20 1.61
CA GLU A 51 3.75 -17.38 1.00
C GLU A 51 2.95 -18.24 2.00
N ASN A 52 3.30 -18.19 3.28
CA ASN A 52 2.61 -18.89 4.38
C ASN A 52 1.41 -18.10 4.92
N GLN A 53 1.02 -16.99 4.26
CA GLN A 53 -0.05 -16.10 4.71
C GLN A 53 0.21 -15.51 6.10
N ARG A 54 1.47 -15.16 6.38
CA ARG A 54 1.87 -14.46 7.61
C ARG A 54 2.31 -13.04 7.29
N THR A 55 1.88 -12.11 8.14
CA THR A 55 2.35 -10.71 8.05
C THR A 55 3.74 -10.63 8.63
N LEU A 56 4.70 -10.31 7.77
CA LEU A 56 6.07 -10.03 8.11
C LEU A 56 6.29 -8.52 8.21
N VAL A 57 6.97 -8.10 9.28
CA VAL A 57 7.28 -6.68 9.54
C VAL A 57 8.75 -6.48 9.87
N PRO A 58 9.33 -5.32 9.55
CA PRO A 58 10.68 -5.03 9.98
C PRO A 58 10.69 -4.90 11.51
N VAL A 59 11.35 -5.85 12.15
CA VAL A 59 11.25 -6.13 13.60
C VAL A 59 11.51 -4.90 14.47
N ARG A 60 12.46 -4.05 14.05
CA ARG A 60 12.85 -2.85 14.78
C ARG A 60 11.65 -1.92 15.03
N PHE A 61 10.84 -1.65 14.01
CA PHE A 61 9.75 -0.68 14.15
C PHE A 61 8.67 -1.14 15.11
N VAL A 62 8.29 -2.42 15.06
CA VAL A 62 7.26 -2.94 15.96
C VAL A 62 7.80 -3.07 17.37
N ALA A 63 8.98 -3.65 17.55
CA ALA A 63 9.54 -3.86 18.88
C ALA A 63 9.93 -2.55 19.59
N GLU A 64 10.51 -1.58 18.90
CA GLU A 64 10.85 -0.27 19.47
C GLU A 64 9.59 0.58 19.76
N ALA A 65 8.55 0.50 18.90
CA ALA A 65 7.26 1.13 19.20
C ALA A 65 6.63 0.58 20.49
N LEU A 66 6.97 -0.67 20.86
CA LEU A 66 6.58 -1.31 22.12
C LEU A 66 7.57 -1.08 23.28
N GLY A 67 8.55 -0.18 23.11
CA GLY A 67 9.54 0.16 24.14
C GLY A 67 10.68 -0.85 24.28
N SER A 68 10.83 -1.77 23.34
CA SER A 68 11.89 -2.80 23.36
C SER A 68 13.19 -2.27 22.75
N LYS A 69 14.33 -2.81 23.19
CA LYS A 69 15.62 -2.63 22.53
C LYS A 69 15.85 -3.75 21.52
N VAL A 70 16.27 -3.41 20.31
CA VAL A 70 16.54 -4.39 19.25
C VAL A 70 18.02 -4.33 18.85
N GLY A 71 18.71 -5.45 18.96
CA GLY A 71 20.11 -5.60 18.55
C GLY A 71 20.27 -6.37 17.24
N TRP A 72 21.53 -6.55 16.84
CA TRP A 72 21.94 -7.41 15.74
C TRP A 72 23.25 -8.10 16.09
N GLU A 73 23.29 -9.42 16.02
CA GLU A 73 24.50 -10.23 16.21
C GLU A 73 24.88 -10.85 14.86
N ALA A 74 25.94 -10.31 14.24
CA ALA A 74 26.32 -10.70 12.88
C ALA A 74 26.83 -12.14 12.77
N GLU A 75 27.59 -12.61 13.76
CA GLU A 75 28.21 -13.95 13.78
C GLU A 75 27.16 -15.05 13.82
N SER A 76 26.17 -14.92 14.70
CA SER A 76 25.05 -15.86 14.87
C SER A 76 23.89 -15.59 13.92
N ARG A 77 23.94 -14.48 13.15
CA ARG A 77 22.83 -13.94 12.34
C ARG A 77 21.54 -13.87 13.16
N SER A 78 21.65 -13.34 14.38
CA SER A 78 20.55 -13.28 15.35
C SER A 78 20.09 -11.84 15.62
N VAL A 79 18.80 -11.69 15.94
CA VAL A 79 18.18 -10.44 16.38
C VAL A 79 17.72 -10.62 17.83
N PRO A 80 18.49 -10.14 18.81
CA PRO A 80 18.02 -10.03 20.18
C PRO A 80 17.04 -8.86 20.33
N ILE A 81 15.95 -9.10 21.04
CA ILE A 81 14.93 -8.12 21.42
C ILE A 81 14.76 -8.21 22.93
N GLN A 82 14.88 -7.09 23.63
CA GLN A 82 14.73 -7.02 25.09
C GLN A 82 13.67 -5.99 25.47
N LYS A 83 12.69 -6.41 26.27
CA LYS A 83 11.69 -5.53 26.89
C LYS A 83 11.48 -5.96 28.33
N GLU A 84 11.94 -5.14 29.28
CA GLU A 84 11.85 -5.46 30.71
C GLU A 84 12.39 -6.87 31.00
N THR A 85 11.54 -7.80 31.44
CA THR A 85 11.87 -9.21 31.73
C THR A 85 11.77 -10.14 30.52
N GLN A 86 11.18 -9.69 29.41
CA GLN A 86 11.03 -10.46 28.18
C GLN A 86 12.29 -10.36 27.31
N SER A 87 12.82 -11.51 26.90
CA SER A 87 13.96 -11.64 26.00
C SER A 87 13.59 -12.56 24.83
N ILE A 88 13.78 -12.08 23.61
CA ILE A 88 13.53 -12.85 22.38
C ILE A 88 14.83 -12.85 21.57
N ARG A 89 15.30 -14.00 21.09
CA ARG A 89 16.37 -14.10 20.10
C ARG A 89 15.84 -14.83 18.86
N LEU A 90 15.81 -14.11 17.74
CA LEU A 90 15.36 -14.63 16.44
C LEU A 90 16.56 -14.89 15.53
N ASN A 91 16.65 -16.06 14.93
CA ASN A 91 17.70 -16.39 13.99
C ASN A 91 17.20 -16.29 12.54
N ILE A 92 17.95 -15.61 11.66
CA ILE A 92 17.57 -15.48 10.26
C ILE A 92 17.57 -16.84 9.56
N GLY A 93 16.51 -17.14 8.81
CA GLY A 93 16.30 -18.43 8.13
C GLY A 93 15.77 -19.53 9.05
N SER A 94 15.47 -19.21 10.31
CA SER A 94 14.87 -20.13 11.27
C SER A 94 13.39 -19.80 11.48
N ASN A 95 12.61 -20.83 11.78
CA ASN A 95 11.25 -20.75 12.29
C ASN A 95 11.16 -20.97 13.81
N ILE A 96 12.31 -20.95 14.49
CA ILE A 96 12.46 -21.10 15.94
C ILE A 96 13.13 -19.85 16.49
N ALA A 97 12.58 -19.32 17.59
CA ALA A 97 13.19 -18.28 18.41
C ALA A 97 13.51 -18.83 19.80
N THR A 98 14.45 -18.20 20.50
CA THR A 98 14.61 -18.39 21.94
C THR A 98 13.86 -17.30 22.69
N VAL A 99 12.85 -17.65 23.47
CA VAL A 99 12.03 -16.75 24.29
C VAL A 99 12.28 -17.06 25.75
N ASN A 100 12.84 -16.11 26.50
CA ASN A 100 13.17 -16.27 27.93
C ASN A 100 13.99 -17.54 28.24
N GLY A 101 14.84 -17.97 27.30
CA GLY A 101 15.66 -19.18 27.43
C GLY A 101 15.03 -20.48 26.93
N ALA A 102 13.76 -20.49 26.55
CA ALA A 102 13.07 -21.63 25.95
C ALA A 102 12.96 -21.48 24.42
N GLU A 103 12.93 -22.58 23.68
CA GLU A 103 12.67 -22.55 22.24
C GLU A 103 11.17 -22.46 21.96
N GLU A 104 10.79 -21.53 21.09
CA GLU A 104 9.43 -21.31 20.63
C GLU A 104 9.41 -21.31 19.10
N SER A 105 8.56 -22.15 18.50
CA SER A 105 8.42 -22.23 17.05
C SER A 105 7.29 -21.34 16.53
N PHE A 106 7.44 -20.84 15.31
CA PHE A 106 6.40 -20.16 14.55
C PHE A 106 6.28 -20.77 13.15
N ASP A 107 5.20 -20.46 12.44
CA ASP A 107 4.77 -21.12 11.20
C ASP A 107 5.25 -20.42 9.91
N THR A 108 6.31 -19.60 10.05
CA THR A 108 7.07 -19.03 8.94
C THR A 108 8.52 -18.84 9.39
N GLN A 109 9.36 -18.13 8.63
CA GLN A 109 10.75 -17.88 8.96
C GLN A 109 11.03 -16.39 9.16
N ALA A 110 11.97 -16.07 10.04
CA ALA A 110 12.56 -14.74 10.06
C ALA A 110 13.45 -14.57 8.82
N VAL A 111 13.23 -13.53 8.02
CA VAL A 111 13.93 -13.33 6.75
C VAL A 111 14.66 -12.00 6.72
N MET A 112 15.71 -11.92 5.90
CA MET A 112 16.42 -10.66 5.65
C MET A 112 16.16 -10.22 4.21
N GLN A 113 15.56 -9.03 4.05
CA GLN A 113 15.27 -8.44 2.74
C GLN A 113 15.65 -6.96 2.76
N GLY A 114 16.36 -6.47 1.73
CA GLY A 114 16.75 -5.07 1.65
C GLY A 114 17.59 -4.56 2.83
N GLY A 115 18.36 -5.44 3.49
CA GLY A 115 19.12 -5.10 4.69
C GLY A 115 18.26 -4.85 5.94
N ARG A 116 17.04 -5.38 5.97
CA ARG A 116 16.14 -5.37 7.12
C ARG A 116 15.74 -6.78 7.50
N THR A 117 15.62 -7.02 8.80
CA THR A 117 15.10 -8.28 9.32
C THR A 117 13.60 -8.18 9.46
N PHE A 118 12.91 -9.10 8.80
CA PHE A 118 11.47 -9.26 8.85
C PHE A 118 11.10 -10.48 9.67
N VAL A 119 10.10 -10.32 10.51
CA VAL A 119 9.66 -11.33 11.48
C VAL A 119 8.14 -11.41 11.48
N PRO A 120 7.54 -12.56 11.81
CA PRO A 120 6.10 -12.66 11.96
C PRO A 120 5.62 -11.71 13.04
N LEU A 121 4.82 -10.71 12.62
CA LEU A 121 4.34 -9.65 13.51
C LEU A 121 3.62 -10.24 14.71
N ARG A 122 2.70 -11.19 14.48
CA ARG A 122 1.89 -11.78 15.54
C ARG A 122 2.76 -12.42 16.62
N PHE A 123 3.74 -13.24 16.21
CA PHE A 123 4.65 -13.92 17.13
C PHE A 123 5.37 -12.93 18.05
N VAL A 124 6.01 -11.90 17.47
CA VAL A 124 6.75 -10.91 18.25
C VAL A 124 5.82 -10.05 19.11
N SER A 125 4.68 -9.62 18.58
CA SER A 125 3.73 -8.78 19.30
C SER A 125 3.09 -9.49 20.49
N GLU A 126 2.67 -10.75 20.33
CA GLU A 126 2.03 -11.52 21.41
C GLU A 126 2.99 -11.78 22.57
N ILE A 127 4.25 -12.14 22.30
CA ILE A 127 5.28 -12.31 23.35
C ILE A 127 5.54 -11.00 24.08
N LEU A 128 5.50 -9.86 23.36
CA LEU A 128 5.68 -8.53 23.95
C LEU A 128 4.42 -8.00 24.67
N GLY A 129 3.37 -8.83 24.79
CA GLY A 129 2.17 -8.56 25.58
C GLY A 129 1.05 -7.86 24.81
N MET A 130 1.06 -7.89 23.49
CA MET A 130 0.06 -7.23 22.65
C MET A 130 -0.99 -8.21 22.14
N ALA A 131 -2.25 -7.78 22.12
CA ALA A 131 -3.29 -8.45 21.34
C ALA A 131 -3.14 -8.10 19.86
N VAL A 132 -3.41 -9.06 18.97
CA VAL A 132 -3.23 -8.92 17.53
C VAL A 132 -4.51 -9.29 16.79
N GLU A 133 -5.10 -8.32 16.09
CA GLU A 133 -6.27 -8.55 15.23
C GLU A 133 -5.95 -8.24 13.77
N TRP A 134 -6.59 -8.97 12.85
CA TRP A 134 -6.40 -8.82 11.40
C TRP A 134 -7.72 -8.47 10.70
N ASP A 135 -7.73 -7.37 9.94
CA ASP A 135 -8.79 -7.02 9.00
C ASP A 135 -8.31 -7.27 7.57
N GLY A 136 -8.71 -8.42 7.01
CA GLY A 136 -8.39 -8.81 5.64
C GLY A 136 -9.13 -8.03 4.55
N LYS A 137 -10.13 -7.19 4.89
CA LYS A 137 -10.79 -6.33 3.90
C LYS A 137 -9.91 -5.14 3.54
N THR A 138 -9.23 -4.59 4.54
CA THR A 138 -8.35 -3.43 4.39
C THR A 138 -6.87 -3.79 4.45
N ASN A 139 -6.51 -5.06 4.70
CA ASN A 139 -5.15 -5.53 4.99
C ASN A 139 -4.53 -4.73 6.14
N THR A 140 -5.21 -4.70 7.27
CA THR A 140 -4.80 -3.94 8.46
C THR A 140 -4.59 -4.88 9.64
N VAL A 141 -3.46 -4.74 10.31
CA VAL A 141 -3.20 -5.36 11.61
C VAL A 141 -3.42 -4.34 12.71
N TYR A 142 -4.23 -4.71 13.71
CA TYR A 142 -4.41 -3.94 14.93
C TYR A 142 -3.61 -4.58 16.06
N LEU A 143 -2.79 -3.76 16.71
CA LEU A 143 -2.03 -4.09 17.90
C LEU A 143 -2.59 -3.29 19.06
N SER A 144 -2.99 -3.97 20.14
CA SER A 144 -3.55 -3.32 21.32
C SER A 144 -2.85 -3.78 22.60
N THR A 145 -2.47 -2.83 23.46
CA THR A 145 -2.06 -3.15 24.83
C THR A 145 -3.24 -3.68 25.65
N ALA A 146 -2.97 -4.47 26.68
CA ALA A 146 -4.00 -4.93 27.61
C ALA A 146 -4.72 -3.77 28.33
N GLU A 147 -4.06 -2.61 28.48
CA GLU A 147 -4.73 -1.35 28.84
C GLU A 147 -5.47 -0.82 27.61
N GLN A 148 -6.80 -0.81 27.71
CA GLN A 148 -7.71 -0.40 26.63
C GLN A 148 -7.41 1.02 26.14
N LEU A 149 -7.63 1.21 24.83
CA LEU A 149 -7.77 2.52 24.20
C LEU A 149 -8.83 3.35 24.96
N ASN A 150 -8.39 4.24 25.86
CA ASN A 150 -9.28 5.12 26.64
C ASN A 150 -9.88 6.28 25.80
N GLY A 151 -10.14 6.06 24.51
CA GLY A 151 -10.57 7.10 23.58
C GLY A 151 -11.53 6.60 22.52
N LYS A 152 -12.30 7.53 21.94
CA LYS A 152 -13.16 7.22 20.80
C LYS A 152 -12.30 6.85 19.60
N THR A 153 -12.67 5.78 18.91
CA THR A 153 -12.04 5.35 17.67
C THR A 153 -12.96 5.58 16.47
N ASP A 154 -12.37 5.67 15.30
CA ASP A 154 -13.08 5.62 14.03
C ASP A 154 -13.57 4.18 13.72
N PRO A 155 -14.35 3.96 12.64
CA PRO A 155 -14.77 2.61 12.25
C PRO A 155 -13.64 1.63 11.90
N TRP A 156 -12.40 2.11 11.80
CA TRP A 156 -11.18 1.34 11.53
C TRP A 156 -10.26 1.33 12.76
N GLY A 157 -10.78 1.53 13.98
CA GLY A 157 -10.00 1.36 15.20
C GLY A 157 -8.91 2.42 15.44
N ARG A 158 -8.87 3.51 14.67
CA ARG A 158 -7.89 4.59 14.84
C ARG A 158 -8.40 5.64 15.82
N LEU A 159 -7.50 6.16 16.66
CA LEU A 159 -7.85 7.09 17.71
C LEU A 159 -8.28 8.44 17.15
N ILE A 160 -9.44 8.94 17.60
CA ILE A 160 -9.95 10.28 17.28
C ILE A 160 -9.42 11.27 18.32
N ARG A 161 -8.86 12.40 17.86
CA ARG A 161 -8.50 13.53 18.74
C ARG A 161 -9.60 14.58 18.78
N THR A 162 -9.74 15.21 19.94
CA THR A 162 -10.71 16.31 20.19
C THR A 162 -10.03 17.66 20.45
N THR A 163 -8.70 17.66 20.57
CA THR A 163 -7.87 18.85 20.77
C THR A 163 -6.92 19.03 19.58
N ASN A 164 -6.30 20.21 19.46
CA ASN A 164 -5.42 20.55 18.34
C ASN A 164 -6.07 20.24 16.97
N LEU A 165 -7.31 20.67 16.81
CA LEU A 165 -8.11 20.39 15.62
C LEU A 165 -7.66 21.30 14.46
N PRO A 166 -7.75 20.82 13.20
CA PRO A 166 -7.52 21.66 12.04
C PRO A 166 -8.61 22.73 11.93
N LYS A 167 -8.31 23.84 11.25
CA LYS A 167 -9.26 24.96 11.09
C LYS A 167 -10.58 24.54 10.44
N ASN A 168 -10.55 23.54 9.58
CA ASN A 168 -11.68 23.01 8.84
C ASN A 168 -12.18 21.66 9.39
N ALA A 169 -12.04 21.42 10.70
CA ALA A 169 -12.42 20.13 11.31
C ALA A 169 -13.87 19.70 11.03
N ALA A 170 -14.81 20.65 10.88
CA ALA A 170 -16.21 20.37 10.58
C ALA A 170 -16.44 19.75 9.19
N ASP A 171 -15.46 19.81 8.29
CA ASP A 171 -15.54 19.22 6.95
C ASP A 171 -15.34 17.69 6.97
N TYR A 172 -14.96 17.13 8.12
CA TYR A 172 -14.60 15.73 8.29
C TYR A 172 -15.50 15.02 9.31
N PRO A 173 -15.79 13.72 9.13
CA PRO A 173 -16.60 12.96 10.09
C PRO A 173 -15.90 12.84 11.46
N TYR A 174 -14.57 12.86 11.48
CA TYR A 174 -13.71 12.79 12.65
C TYR A 174 -12.29 13.26 12.30
N ILE A 175 -11.51 13.61 13.32
CA ILE A 175 -10.10 14.02 13.19
C ILE A 175 -9.22 13.02 13.92
N LEU A 176 -8.29 12.41 13.19
CA LEU A 176 -7.46 11.33 13.71
C LEU A 176 -6.22 11.87 14.46
N ALA A 177 -5.84 11.17 15.51
CA ALA A 177 -4.72 11.55 16.36
C ALA A 177 -3.37 11.46 15.62
N ASP A 178 -3.23 10.53 14.69
CA ASP A 178 -2.02 10.22 13.93
C ASP A 178 -1.92 10.95 12.58
N VAL A 179 -2.88 11.82 12.26
CA VAL A 179 -2.90 12.62 11.03
C VAL A 179 -2.66 14.10 11.34
N PRO A 180 -1.65 14.75 10.73
CA PRO A 180 -1.34 16.15 11.02
C PRO A 180 -2.42 17.12 10.49
N ASN A 181 -2.59 18.27 11.14
CA ASN A 181 -3.52 19.33 10.68
C ASN A 181 -3.24 19.74 9.24
N ALA A 182 -1.98 19.80 8.83
CA ALA A 182 -1.60 20.16 7.46
C ALA A 182 -2.27 19.28 6.39
N MET A 183 -2.52 17.99 6.69
CA MET A 183 -3.21 17.09 5.75
C MET A 183 -4.71 17.42 5.66
N TYR A 184 -5.36 17.78 6.76
CA TYR A 184 -6.75 18.26 6.76
C TYR A 184 -6.86 19.65 6.10
N GLU A 185 -5.88 20.52 6.30
CA GLU A 185 -5.91 21.90 5.82
C GLU A 185 -5.44 22.07 4.36
N MET A 186 -5.00 21.00 3.70
CA MET A 186 -4.72 21.00 2.25
C MET A 186 -5.96 21.48 1.48
N LYS A 187 -5.75 22.53 0.67
CA LYS A 187 -6.83 23.18 -0.08
C LYS A 187 -7.57 22.15 -0.92
N PHE A 188 -8.88 22.28 -0.94
CA PHE A 188 -9.73 21.49 -1.79
C PHE A 188 -9.80 22.16 -3.18
N PRO A 189 -9.60 21.43 -4.29
CA PRO A 189 -9.75 21.99 -5.61
C PRO A 189 -11.24 22.13 -5.94
N TYR A 190 -11.89 23.16 -5.37
CA TYR A 190 -13.28 23.45 -5.69
C TYR A 190 -13.37 23.96 -7.14
N ALA A 191 -14.18 23.31 -7.96
CA ALA A 191 -14.68 23.94 -9.17
C ALA A 191 -16.17 23.62 -9.37
N HIS A 192 -16.99 24.68 -9.34
CA HIS A 192 -18.41 24.81 -9.70
C HIS A 192 -19.48 24.06 -8.82
N PRO A 193 -20.68 24.65 -8.59
CA PRO A 193 -21.32 24.64 -7.27
C PRO A 193 -22.57 23.74 -7.13
N ARG A 194 -22.72 22.68 -7.92
CA ARG A 194 -23.96 21.88 -7.89
C ARG A 194 -23.95 20.67 -6.95
N ASP A 195 -22.81 19.99 -6.76
CA ASP A 195 -22.70 18.81 -5.87
C ASP A 195 -21.34 18.71 -5.16
N ASN A 196 -20.71 19.84 -4.84
CA ASN A 196 -19.51 19.82 -4.01
C ASN A 196 -19.89 19.37 -2.59
N ARG A 197 -19.23 18.33 -2.08
CA ARG A 197 -19.49 17.84 -0.73
C ARG A 197 -18.19 17.47 -0.04
N VAL A 198 -18.02 18.03 1.14
CA VAL A 198 -16.99 17.63 2.10
C VAL A 198 -17.32 16.28 2.72
N SER A 199 -16.32 15.66 3.34
CA SER A 199 -16.41 14.29 3.87
C SER A 199 -17.53 14.14 4.89
N SER A 200 -17.65 15.05 5.87
CA SER A 200 -18.71 15.02 6.89
C SER A 200 -20.12 15.00 6.27
N LYS A 201 -20.33 15.78 5.21
CA LYS A 201 -21.61 15.82 4.49
C LYS A 201 -21.87 14.53 3.71
N LEU A 202 -20.84 13.94 3.10
CA LEU A 202 -20.97 12.67 2.38
C LEU A 202 -21.39 11.54 3.32
N TYR A 203 -20.65 11.34 4.41
CA TYR A 203 -20.95 10.31 5.41
C TYR A 203 -22.34 10.48 6.06
N SER A 204 -22.84 11.71 6.19
CA SER A 204 -24.15 11.96 6.80
C SER A 204 -25.33 11.95 5.84
N THR A 205 -25.12 12.01 4.53
CA THR A 205 -26.23 12.18 3.56
C THR A 205 -26.23 11.24 2.37
N VAL A 206 -25.16 10.50 2.12
CA VAL A 206 -25.03 9.63 0.95
C VAL A 206 -25.03 8.18 1.41
N PRO A 207 -26.08 7.39 1.11
CA PRO A 207 -26.23 6.02 1.61
C PRO A 207 -25.07 5.08 1.27
N GLU A 208 -24.36 5.35 0.18
CA GLU A 208 -23.24 4.53 -0.28
C GLU A 208 -21.97 4.72 0.57
N PHE A 209 -21.87 5.78 1.39
CA PHE A 209 -20.72 6.03 2.28
C PHE A 209 -20.80 5.20 3.57
N THR A 210 -20.84 3.87 3.38
CA THR A 210 -20.77 2.88 4.48
C THR A 210 -19.35 2.37 4.64
N LYS A 211 -19.02 1.83 5.82
CA LYS A 211 -17.73 1.15 6.05
C LYS A 211 -17.47 0.07 4.99
N VAL A 212 -18.48 -0.71 4.64
CA VAL A 212 -18.36 -1.82 3.68
C VAL A 212 -17.91 -1.32 2.30
N ASN A 213 -18.52 -0.25 1.79
CA ASN A 213 -18.12 0.32 0.50
C ASN A 213 -16.76 1.01 0.57
N VAL A 214 -16.50 1.75 1.65
CA VAL A 214 -15.20 2.41 1.86
C VAL A 214 -14.07 1.38 1.93
N ASP A 215 -14.24 0.25 2.63
CA ASP A 215 -13.25 -0.84 2.67
C ASP A 215 -12.86 -1.30 1.25
N VAL A 216 -13.84 -1.42 0.34
CA VAL A 216 -13.60 -1.77 -1.07
C VAL A 216 -12.78 -0.70 -1.78
N TRP A 217 -13.07 0.59 -1.55
CA TRP A 217 -12.35 1.71 -2.16
C TRP A 217 -10.90 1.77 -1.67
N LEU A 218 -10.69 1.64 -0.36
CA LEU A 218 -9.35 1.63 0.25
C LEU A 218 -8.50 0.49 -0.32
N LYS A 219 -9.07 -0.71 -0.47
CA LYS A 219 -8.37 -1.86 -1.06
C LYS A 219 -7.97 -1.61 -2.53
N ARG A 220 -8.86 -1.01 -3.32
CA ARG A 220 -8.57 -0.64 -4.72
C ARG A 220 -7.45 0.39 -4.80
N LEU A 221 -7.46 1.41 -3.95
CA LEU A 221 -6.43 2.44 -3.89
C LEU A 221 -5.07 1.90 -3.45
N LYS A 222 -5.04 1.00 -2.46
CA LYS A 222 -3.81 0.30 -2.07
C LYS A 222 -3.24 -0.54 -3.22
N THR A 223 -4.09 -1.27 -3.94
CA THR A 223 -3.68 -2.06 -5.12
C THR A 223 -3.13 -1.17 -6.23
N PHE A 224 -3.81 -0.05 -6.51
CA PHE A 224 -3.38 0.96 -7.46
C PHE A 224 -2.00 1.54 -7.09
N GLY A 225 -1.82 1.97 -5.85
CA GLY A 225 -0.55 2.49 -5.36
C GLY A 225 0.57 1.43 -5.38
N ALA A 226 0.25 0.17 -5.08
CA ALA A 226 1.22 -0.92 -5.16
C ALA A 226 1.74 -1.13 -6.57
N LEU A 227 0.88 -1.05 -7.58
CA LEU A 227 1.27 -1.16 -8.99
C LEU A 227 2.05 0.07 -9.47
N TRP A 228 1.63 1.28 -9.09
CA TRP A 228 2.25 2.53 -9.55
C TRP A 228 3.60 2.82 -8.90
N LEU A 229 3.76 2.45 -7.64
CA LEU A 229 4.93 2.82 -6.84
C LEU A 229 5.92 1.68 -6.66
N ASN A 230 5.69 0.50 -7.28
CA ASN A 230 6.63 -0.63 -7.20
C ASN A 230 6.87 -1.20 -8.60
N VAL A 231 7.88 -0.63 -9.25
CA VAL A 231 8.28 -0.98 -10.60
C VAL A 231 9.78 -1.25 -10.60
N ASP A 232 10.19 -2.35 -11.23
CA ASP A 232 11.59 -2.70 -11.42
C ASP A 232 11.81 -3.10 -12.89
N TYR A 233 12.69 -2.39 -13.58
CA TYR A 233 13.03 -2.63 -14.98
C TYR A 233 13.47 -4.07 -15.29
N ARG A 234 13.91 -4.82 -14.29
CA ARG A 234 14.35 -6.22 -14.44
C ARG A 234 13.19 -7.21 -14.46
N THR A 235 12.07 -6.88 -13.80
CA THR A 235 10.95 -7.80 -13.58
C THR A 235 9.64 -7.34 -14.20
N ILE A 236 9.49 -6.07 -14.54
CA ILE A 236 8.27 -5.55 -15.19
C ILE A 236 8.01 -6.20 -16.55
N ASP A 237 6.76 -6.56 -16.81
CA ASP A 237 6.32 -7.18 -18.06
C ASP A 237 4.86 -6.81 -18.41
N ASP A 238 4.26 -7.48 -19.42
CA ASP A 238 2.87 -7.21 -19.84
C ASP A 238 1.87 -7.45 -18.70
N SER A 239 2.20 -8.33 -17.76
CA SER A 239 1.29 -8.70 -16.68
C SER A 239 1.05 -7.53 -15.72
N TRP A 240 2.09 -6.71 -15.48
CA TRP A 240 1.95 -5.45 -14.78
C TRP A 240 1.03 -4.49 -15.55
N ALA A 241 1.13 -4.44 -16.88
CA ALA A 241 0.29 -3.58 -17.70
C ALA A 241 -1.19 -3.98 -17.63
N GLN A 242 -1.48 -5.28 -17.70
CA GLN A 242 -2.83 -5.83 -17.49
C GLN A 242 -3.36 -5.51 -16.09
N ALA A 243 -2.52 -5.62 -15.07
CA ALA A 243 -2.92 -5.34 -13.69
C ALA A 243 -3.27 -3.86 -13.49
N VAL A 244 -2.44 -2.93 -13.99
CA VAL A 244 -2.73 -1.49 -13.96
C VAL A 244 -4.03 -1.19 -14.70
N PHE A 245 -4.19 -1.74 -15.91
CA PHE A 245 -5.41 -1.59 -16.70
C PHE A 245 -6.66 -2.07 -15.95
N ALA A 246 -6.59 -3.20 -15.24
CA ALA A 246 -7.71 -3.73 -14.46
C ALA A 246 -8.12 -2.84 -13.27
N THR A 247 -7.23 -1.98 -12.77
CA THR A 247 -7.55 -1.08 -11.63
C THR A 247 -8.36 0.15 -12.02
N LYS A 248 -8.34 0.56 -13.29
CA LYS A 248 -8.97 1.79 -13.75
C LYS A 248 -10.44 1.60 -14.16
N MET A 249 -11.19 2.71 -14.15
CA MET A 249 -12.59 2.77 -14.59
C MET A 249 -12.65 3.06 -16.10
N GLN A 250 -13.26 2.18 -16.89
CA GLN A 250 -13.37 2.28 -18.37
C GLN A 250 -12.04 2.07 -19.09
N ASN A 251 -12.00 0.99 -19.86
CA ASN A 251 -10.80 0.34 -20.32
C ASN A 251 -10.89 0.23 -21.85
N SER A 252 -9.97 0.89 -22.56
CA SER A 252 -9.87 0.77 -24.03
C SER A 252 -8.57 0.09 -24.42
N ASP A 253 -8.56 -0.60 -25.56
CA ASP A 253 -7.32 -1.18 -26.11
C ASP A 253 -6.23 -0.13 -26.35
N ALA A 254 -6.63 1.13 -26.59
CA ALA A 254 -5.72 2.25 -26.73
C ALA A 254 -4.99 2.57 -25.40
N GLU A 255 -5.68 2.54 -24.26
CA GLU A 255 -5.05 2.77 -22.96
C GLU A 255 -4.05 1.64 -22.63
N LEU A 256 -4.45 0.39 -22.83
CA LEU A 256 -3.55 -0.75 -22.60
C LEU A 256 -2.27 -0.66 -23.44
N LYS A 257 -2.38 -0.16 -24.69
CA LYS A 257 -1.21 0.12 -25.53
C LYS A 257 -0.27 1.15 -24.89
N TYR A 258 -0.78 2.24 -24.30
CA TYR A 258 0.06 3.23 -23.63
C TYR A 258 0.71 2.69 -22.35
N ILE A 259 -0.01 1.85 -21.59
CA ILE A 259 0.57 1.18 -20.41
C ILE A 259 1.72 0.27 -20.83
N ARG A 260 1.57 -0.49 -21.93
CA ARG A 260 2.65 -1.33 -22.49
C ARG A 260 3.86 -0.52 -22.95
N GLN A 261 3.64 0.62 -23.59
CA GLN A 261 4.74 1.53 -23.94
C GLN A 261 5.50 2.03 -22.71
N TYR A 262 4.82 2.20 -21.57
CA TYR A 262 5.48 2.54 -20.33
C TYR A 262 6.32 1.38 -19.78
N VAL A 263 5.91 0.12 -19.95
CA VAL A 263 6.76 -1.05 -19.63
C VAL A 263 8.08 -0.99 -20.41
N ASP A 264 8.01 -0.71 -21.71
CA ASP A 264 9.22 -0.55 -22.55
C ASP A 264 10.07 0.65 -22.11
N TRP A 265 9.43 1.76 -21.73
CA TRP A 265 10.09 2.95 -21.20
C TRP A 265 10.86 2.66 -19.91
N VAL A 266 10.25 1.93 -18.98
CA VAL A 266 10.87 1.50 -17.72
C VAL A 266 12.11 0.64 -17.99
N LYS A 267 12.01 -0.33 -18.90
CA LYS A 267 13.14 -1.19 -19.31
C LYS A 267 14.28 -0.37 -19.91
N THR A 268 13.94 0.47 -20.88
CA THR A 268 14.91 1.32 -21.62
C THR A 268 15.65 2.27 -20.68
N ASN A 269 14.92 2.91 -19.76
CA ASN A 269 15.48 3.91 -18.86
C ASN A 269 15.90 3.34 -17.50
N LYS A 270 15.89 2.01 -17.34
CA LYS A 270 16.29 1.29 -16.11
C LYS A 270 15.62 1.85 -14.85
N ILE A 271 14.32 2.16 -14.95
CA ILE A 271 13.55 2.74 -13.84
C ILE A 271 13.33 1.69 -12.77
N GLN A 272 13.63 2.05 -11.53
CA GLN A 272 13.29 1.28 -10.34
C GLN A 272 12.71 2.23 -9.30
N VAL A 273 11.44 2.03 -8.95
CA VAL A 273 10.73 2.75 -7.88
C VAL A 273 10.17 1.74 -6.90
N THR A 274 10.27 2.07 -5.61
CA THR A 274 9.63 1.34 -4.52
C THR A 274 8.86 2.34 -3.68
N GLY A 275 7.68 1.96 -3.21
CA GLY A 275 6.83 2.89 -2.47
C GLY A 275 5.48 2.29 -2.10
N TYR A 276 4.68 3.09 -1.43
CA TYR A 276 3.37 2.69 -0.94
C TYR A 276 2.43 3.88 -0.87
N LEU A 277 1.14 3.59 -0.85
CA LEU A 277 0.06 4.56 -0.81
C LEU A 277 -0.99 4.10 0.19
N GLU A 278 -1.32 4.99 1.11
CA GLU A 278 -2.22 4.77 2.22
C GLU A 278 -3.40 5.74 2.11
N PRO A 279 -4.59 5.25 1.69
CA PRO A 279 -5.78 6.08 1.57
C PRO A 279 -6.39 6.43 2.94
N GLU A 280 -6.94 7.63 3.05
CA GLU A 280 -7.54 8.15 4.28
C GLU A 280 -9.07 8.17 4.19
N PRO A 281 -9.79 7.24 4.88
CA PRO A 281 -11.25 7.20 4.84
C PRO A 281 -11.91 8.47 5.38
N SER A 282 -11.28 9.19 6.31
CA SER A 282 -11.85 10.43 6.83
C SER A 282 -11.86 11.55 5.78
N MET A 283 -11.07 11.44 4.70
CA MET A 283 -10.82 12.51 3.72
C MET A 283 -11.28 12.12 2.32
N ILE A 284 -12.57 11.83 2.19
CA ILE A 284 -13.23 11.56 0.91
C ILE A 284 -14.13 12.74 0.57
N PHE A 285 -14.14 13.16 -0.69
CA PHE A 285 -14.90 14.33 -1.08
C PHE A 285 -15.40 14.30 -2.52
N ARG A 286 -16.37 15.15 -2.85
CA ARG A 286 -16.85 15.36 -4.24
C ARG A 286 -16.43 16.71 -4.77
N ASP A 287 -15.91 16.72 -6.00
CA ASP A 287 -15.39 17.92 -6.65
C ASP A 287 -16.46 18.84 -7.24
N GLY A 288 -17.70 18.36 -7.38
CA GLY A 288 -18.81 19.08 -8.00
C GLY A 288 -19.04 18.74 -9.48
N PHE A 289 -18.17 17.94 -10.10
CA PHE A 289 -18.30 17.41 -11.48
C PHE A 289 -18.61 15.92 -11.52
N GLY A 290 -19.13 15.37 -10.43
CA GLY A 290 -19.53 13.97 -10.33
C GLY A 290 -18.38 12.99 -10.05
N SER A 291 -17.18 13.48 -9.73
CA SER A 291 -16.09 12.60 -9.27
C SER A 291 -15.91 12.69 -7.76
N SER A 292 -15.58 11.56 -7.16
CA SER A 292 -15.13 11.50 -5.78
C SER A 292 -13.60 11.53 -5.75
N HIS A 293 -13.01 12.03 -4.69
CA HIS A 293 -11.57 12.03 -4.47
C HIS A 293 -11.30 11.46 -3.09
N VAL A 294 -10.25 10.66 -2.98
CA VAL A 294 -9.77 10.13 -1.71
C VAL A 294 -8.37 10.69 -1.49
N ARG A 295 -8.17 11.40 -0.38
CA ARG A 295 -6.83 11.84 0.00
C ARG A 295 -6.00 10.64 0.42
N VAL A 296 -4.78 10.58 -0.07
CA VAL A 296 -3.83 9.51 0.23
C VAL A 296 -2.55 10.11 0.78
N LYS A 297 -1.90 9.42 1.72
CA LYS A 297 -0.47 9.61 1.98
C LYS A 297 0.30 8.63 1.12
N PHE A 298 1.39 9.05 0.51
CA PHE A 298 2.27 8.14 -0.20
C PHE A 298 3.72 8.43 0.13
N ARG A 299 4.56 7.43 -0.12
CA ARG A 299 6.01 7.54 0.00
C ARG A 299 6.65 6.70 -1.09
N MET A 300 7.74 7.20 -1.67
CA MET A 300 8.44 6.53 -2.76
C MET A 300 9.94 6.84 -2.74
N ILE A 301 10.72 5.93 -3.30
CA ILE A 301 12.15 6.08 -3.54
C ILE A 301 12.46 5.58 -4.95
N PHE A 302 13.24 6.37 -5.69
CA PHE A 302 13.75 5.96 -6.99
C PHE A 302 15.16 5.42 -6.82
N SER A 303 15.34 4.10 -6.94
CA SER A 303 16.67 3.47 -6.78
C SER A 303 17.51 3.57 -8.06
N SER A 304 16.85 3.63 -9.22
CA SER A 304 17.50 3.67 -10.53
C SER A 304 16.63 4.38 -11.56
N PHE A 305 17.27 5.14 -12.46
CA PHE A 305 16.71 5.68 -13.70
C PHE A 305 17.83 6.31 -14.54
N GLN A 306 17.67 6.35 -15.86
CA GLN A 306 18.58 7.04 -16.78
C GLN A 306 18.11 8.47 -17.08
N LYS A 307 16.79 8.66 -17.21
CA LYS A 307 16.15 9.95 -17.45
C LYS A 307 15.22 10.29 -16.28
N PRO A 308 15.15 11.56 -15.84
CA PRO A 308 14.29 11.98 -14.71
C PRO A 308 12.82 12.17 -15.09
N GLU A 309 12.48 11.98 -16.36
CA GLU A 309 11.12 12.16 -16.89
C GLU A 309 10.32 10.86 -16.82
N ARG A 310 9.00 10.99 -16.61
CA ARG A 310 8.04 9.88 -16.65
C ARG A 310 8.51 8.70 -15.78
N LEU A 311 8.92 8.99 -14.54
CA LEU A 311 9.38 7.95 -13.61
C LEU A 311 8.23 7.09 -13.09
N ILE A 312 6.99 7.58 -13.16
CA ILE A 312 5.75 6.87 -12.83
C ILE A 312 4.81 6.94 -14.04
N TYR A 313 3.96 5.94 -14.24
CA TYR A 313 2.88 5.97 -15.23
C TYR A 313 1.76 6.93 -14.79
N ASP A 314 2.03 8.23 -14.89
CA ASP A 314 1.11 9.30 -14.52
C ASP A 314 1.14 10.37 -15.63
N GLU A 315 -0.03 10.70 -16.19
CA GLU A 315 -0.15 11.70 -17.26
C GLU A 315 0.26 13.10 -16.82
N TRP A 316 0.18 13.38 -15.51
CA TRP A 316 0.54 14.66 -14.91
C TRP A 316 1.90 14.62 -14.23
N PHE A 317 2.71 13.58 -14.51
CA PHE A 317 4.09 13.54 -14.00
C PHE A 317 4.84 14.81 -14.42
N PRO A 318 5.43 15.57 -13.47
CA PRO A 318 6.02 16.87 -13.78
C PRO A 318 7.20 16.73 -14.75
N GLN A 319 7.23 17.56 -15.79
CA GLN A 319 8.31 17.55 -16.78
C GLN A 319 9.65 18.02 -16.18
N ASP A 320 9.59 18.89 -15.18
CA ASP A 320 10.72 19.47 -14.46
C ASP A 320 11.00 18.78 -13.12
N ALA A 321 10.49 17.55 -12.92
CA ALA A 321 10.68 16.79 -11.71
C ALA A 321 12.18 16.58 -11.39
N LYS A 322 12.60 17.01 -10.19
CA LYS A 322 13.98 16.89 -9.71
C LYS A 322 14.13 15.77 -8.68
N PHE A 323 13.67 14.57 -9.04
CA PHE A 323 13.85 13.40 -8.18
C PHE A 323 15.31 12.94 -8.18
N GLU A 324 15.83 12.64 -6.99
CA GLU A 324 17.17 12.12 -6.78
C GLU A 324 17.12 10.61 -6.54
N LYS A 325 18.20 9.93 -6.95
CA LYS A 325 18.34 8.50 -6.69
C LYS A 325 18.57 8.26 -5.21
N ASN A 326 17.94 7.21 -4.68
CA ASN A 326 18.08 6.76 -3.30
C ASN A 326 17.68 7.81 -2.24
N VAL A 327 16.82 8.76 -2.61
CA VAL A 327 16.22 9.72 -1.70
C VAL A 327 14.74 9.36 -1.52
N TRP A 328 14.30 9.28 -0.27
CA TRP A 328 12.89 9.09 0.03
C TRP A 328 12.13 10.39 -0.21
N TYR A 329 10.99 10.28 -0.89
CA TYR A 329 10.01 11.33 -1.04
C TYR A 329 8.72 10.89 -0.40
N GLU A 330 8.09 11.78 0.36
CA GLU A 330 6.76 11.55 0.90
C GLU A 330 5.84 12.70 0.56
N GLY A 331 4.54 12.41 0.59
CA GLY A 331 3.57 13.39 0.20
C GLY A 331 2.13 12.98 0.44
N TYR A 332 1.25 13.89 0.07
CA TYR A 332 -0.18 13.69 0.05
C TYR A 332 -0.71 14.07 -1.33
N SER A 333 -1.71 13.35 -1.82
CA SER A 333 -2.39 13.65 -3.08
C SER A 333 -3.86 13.28 -2.97
N ASP A 334 -4.69 13.91 -3.79
CA ASP A 334 -6.10 13.54 -3.91
C ASP A 334 -6.27 12.64 -5.13
N ILE A 335 -6.57 11.36 -4.90
CA ILE A 335 -6.75 10.39 -5.98
C ILE A 335 -8.19 10.41 -6.44
N LYS A 336 -8.38 10.79 -7.71
CA LYS A 336 -9.69 10.83 -8.35
C LYS A 336 -10.27 9.42 -8.53
N MET A 337 -11.50 9.27 -8.12
CA MET A 337 -12.32 8.06 -8.18
C MET A 337 -13.60 8.33 -8.99
N GLY A 338 -14.10 7.32 -9.66
CA GLY A 338 -15.33 7.41 -10.46
C GLY A 338 -16.09 6.11 -10.54
N THR A 339 -17.34 6.20 -11.01
CA THR A 339 -18.17 5.07 -11.38
C THR A 339 -19.02 5.42 -12.61
N ASN A 340 -19.33 4.41 -13.44
CA ASN A 340 -20.29 4.51 -14.55
C ASN A 340 -21.62 3.82 -14.24
N VAL A 341 -21.82 3.39 -12.98
CA VAL A 341 -23.05 2.74 -12.50
C VAL A 341 -23.92 3.78 -11.81
N GLY A 342 -25.19 3.87 -12.21
CA GLY A 342 -26.21 4.63 -11.48
C GLY A 342 -26.89 3.79 -10.40
N GLY A 343 -27.56 4.41 -9.43
CA GLY A 343 -28.23 3.69 -8.34
C GLY A 343 -27.25 3.29 -7.23
N ASP A 344 -27.22 2.03 -6.81
CA ASP A 344 -26.28 1.53 -5.80
C ASP A 344 -24.86 1.39 -6.38
N TRP A 345 -24.16 2.52 -6.46
CA TRP A 345 -22.83 2.60 -7.05
C TRP A 345 -21.72 2.34 -6.02
N GLY A 346 -22.05 2.20 -4.74
CA GLY A 346 -21.06 2.19 -3.66
C GLY A 346 -19.95 1.17 -3.87
N SER A 347 -20.29 -0.09 -4.15
CA SER A 347 -19.30 -1.14 -4.41
C SER A 347 -18.53 -0.99 -5.74
N THR A 348 -18.94 -0.07 -6.61
CA THR A 348 -18.46 0.06 -8.00
C THR A 348 -17.43 1.17 -8.21
N LEU A 349 -17.25 2.07 -7.22
CA LEU A 349 -16.32 3.20 -7.30
C LEU A 349 -14.86 2.74 -7.48
N LYS A 350 -14.23 3.12 -8.58
CA LYS A 350 -12.87 2.71 -8.98
C LYS A 350 -11.97 3.92 -9.17
N VAL A 351 -10.66 3.67 -9.33
CA VAL A 351 -9.69 4.71 -9.67
C VAL A 351 -10.02 5.24 -11.07
N SER A 352 -10.09 6.56 -11.20
CA SER A 352 -10.37 7.22 -12.48
C SER A 352 -9.21 7.04 -13.46
N PRO A 353 -9.45 6.97 -14.79
CA PRO A 353 -8.37 6.98 -15.77
C PRO A 353 -7.46 8.20 -15.66
N SER A 354 -8.04 9.35 -15.28
CA SER A 354 -7.34 10.62 -15.06
C SER A 354 -6.86 10.80 -13.61
N ALA A 355 -6.78 9.73 -12.82
CA ALA A 355 -6.18 9.79 -11.49
C ALA A 355 -4.69 10.12 -11.60
N SER A 356 -4.19 10.90 -10.64
CA SER A 356 -2.79 11.34 -10.61
C SER A 356 -2.31 11.50 -9.17
N LEU A 357 -1.03 11.19 -8.94
CA LEU A 357 -0.31 11.52 -7.70
C LEU A 357 0.11 13.00 -7.64
N TYR A 358 -0.03 13.71 -8.75
CA TYR A 358 0.33 15.11 -8.89
C TYR A 358 -0.90 16.02 -9.00
N GLN A 359 -2.11 15.48 -8.80
CA GLN A 359 -3.32 16.29 -8.65
C GLN A 359 -3.50 16.72 -7.19
N ASN A 360 -3.48 18.04 -6.95
CA ASN A 360 -3.60 18.64 -5.61
C ASN A 360 -2.69 17.96 -4.57
N HIS A 361 -1.39 18.03 -4.82
CA HIS A 361 -0.40 17.26 -4.09
C HIS A 361 0.54 18.14 -3.28
N VAL A 362 1.17 17.53 -2.28
CA VAL A 362 2.39 18.03 -1.64
C VAL A 362 3.38 16.89 -1.68
N ILE A 363 4.60 17.13 -2.19
CA ILE A 363 5.69 16.15 -2.20
C ILE A 363 6.94 16.83 -1.70
N SER A 364 7.62 16.20 -0.75
CA SER A 364 8.90 16.67 -0.22
C SER A 364 9.86 15.51 -0.03
N LYS A 365 11.16 15.82 0.04
CA LYS A 365 12.16 14.86 0.52
C LYS A 365 11.85 14.53 1.99
N VAL A 366 12.11 13.28 2.37
CA VAL A 366 12.16 12.87 3.76
C VAL A 366 13.56 13.17 4.27
N GLU A 367 13.65 13.97 5.34
CA GLU A 367 14.91 14.30 6.03
C GLU A 367 15.48 13.09 6.79
#